data_AF-A0A238VL43-F1
#
_entry.id   AF-A0A238VL43-F1
#
_cell.length_a   1.000
_cell.length_b   1.000
_cell.length_c   1.000
_cell.angle_alpha   90.00
_cell.angle_beta   90.00
_cell.angle_gamma   90.00
#
_symmetry.space_group_name_H-M   'P 1'
#
loop_
_entity.id
_entity.type
_entity.pdbx_description
1 polymer ?
#
loop_
_entity_poly.entity_id
_entity_poly.type
_entity_poly.pdbx_seq_one_letter_code
_entity_poly.pdbx_strand_id
1 'polypeptide(L)'
;MAGAGYLEKLNDNQRAAVEFGVGSDTLPPPLLVIAGAGSGKTNTLAHRVAHLLVNGADARRILLMTFSRRAATELTRRSSGLRRRPWAPRSPPRS
;
A
#
# COMPACT_ATOMS: atom_id res chain seq x y z
N MET A 1 -14.66 -4.85 -12.24
CA MET A 1 -13.19 -4.83 -12.13
C MET A 1 -12.72 -3.39 -12.18
N ALA A 2 -12.46 -2.77 -11.03
CA ALA A 2 -11.99 -1.37 -10.99
C ALA A 2 -10.52 -1.35 -11.46
N GLY A 3 -10.28 -0.72 -12.61
CA GLY A 3 -8.98 -0.69 -13.28
C GLY A 3 -7.84 -0.27 -12.36
N ALA A 4 -6.79 -1.07 -12.35
CA ALA A 4 -5.59 -0.88 -11.56
C ALA A 4 -4.69 0.24 -12.12
N GLY A 5 -5.26 1.41 -12.46
CA GLY A 5 -4.52 2.52 -13.05
C GLY A 5 -3.38 3.03 -12.16
N TYR A 6 -3.45 2.78 -10.86
CA TYR A 6 -2.34 3.05 -9.95
C TYR A 6 -1.16 2.07 -10.15
N LEU A 7 -1.32 0.88 -10.73
CA LEU A 7 -0.22 -0.04 -10.98
C LEU A 7 0.50 0.21 -12.32
N GLU A 8 -0.09 0.98 -13.23
CA GLU A 8 0.43 1.19 -14.59
C GLU A 8 1.81 1.86 -14.63
N LYS A 9 2.14 2.64 -13.61
CA LYS A 9 3.43 3.35 -13.52
C LYS A 9 4.55 2.54 -12.86
N LEU A 10 4.27 1.31 -12.45
CA LEU A 10 5.23 0.44 -11.78
C LEU A 10 5.92 -0.47 -12.79
N ASN A 11 7.22 -0.67 -12.63
CA ASN A 11 7.91 -1.76 -13.31
C ASN A 11 7.54 -3.12 -12.70
N ASP A 12 7.95 -4.21 -13.34
CA ASP A 12 7.58 -5.58 -12.95
C ASP A 12 7.97 -5.92 -11.51
N ASN A 13 9.18 -5.54 -11.08
CA ASN A 13 9.65 -5.80 -9.71
C ASN A 13 8.86 -4.99 -8.67
N GLN A 14 8.54 -3.73 -8.97
CA GLN A 14 7.72 -2.90 -8.09
C GLN A 14 6.29 -3.43 -8.01
N ARG A 15 5.70 -3.85 -9.13
CA ARG A 15 4.38 -4.46 -9.19
C ARG A 15 4.34 -5.76 -8.39
N ALA A 16 5.32 -6.65 -8.58
CA ALA A 16 5.42 -7.90 -7.83
C ALA A 16 5.45 -7.64 -6.31
N ALA A 17 6.24 -6.66 -5.85
CA ALA A 17 6.26 -6.26 -4.44
C ALA A 17 4.91 -5.67 -3.97
N VAL A 18 4.19 -4.95 -4.84
CA VAL A 18 2.89 -4.36 -4.53
C VAL A 18 1.77 -5.40 -4.46
N GLU A 19 1.81 -6.46 -5.26
CA GLU A 19 0.78 -7.49 -5.34
C GLU A 19 1.04 -8.69 -4.40
N PHE A 20 2.28 -8.88 -3.94
CA PHE A 20 2.71 -10.01 -3.12
C PHE A 20 1.75 -10.41 -1.99
N GLY A 21 1.28 -11.65 -1.96
CA GLY A 21 0.47 -12.17 -0.84
C GLY A 21 -0.92 -11.56 -0.67
N VAL A 22 -1.42 -10.81 -1.66
CA VAL A 22 -2.82 -10.38 -1.72
C VAL A 22 -3.66 -11.43 -2.46
N GLY A 23 -4.86 -11.73 -1.94
CA GLY A 23 -5.76 -12.73 -2.53
C GLY A 23 -5.55 -14.16 -2.02
N SER A 24 -4.66 -14.36 -1.05
CA SER A 24 -4.50 -15.64 -0.33
C SER A 24 -5.39 -15.65 0.92
N ASP A 25 -5.98 -16.81 1.22
CA ASP A 25 -6.73 -17.04 2.47
C ASP A 25 -5.81 -17.13 3.71
N THR A 26 -4.51 -17.26 3.49
CA THR A 26 -3.49 -17.35 4.53
C THR A 26 -2.58 -16.13 4.54
N LEU A 27 -2.00 -15.83 5.71
CA LEU A 27 -1.04 -14.73 5.85
C LEU A 27 0.23 -15.06 5.05
N PRO A 28 0.69 -14.17 4.15
CA PRO A 28 1.91 -14.41 3.39
C PRO A 28 3.16 -14.34 4.28
N PRO A 29 4.25 -15.02 3.88
CA PRO A 29 5.53 -14.88 4.59
C PRO A 29 6.07 -13.44 4.47
N PRO A 30 7.02 -13.03 5.33
CA PRO A 30 7.63 -11.70 5.25
C PRO A 30 8.27 -11.43 3.88
N LEU A 31 8.09 -10.22 3.35
CA LEU A 31 8.71 -9.76 2.11
C LEU A 31 9.84 -8.77 2.40
N LEU A 32 11.05 -9.06 1.91
CA LEU A 32 12.18 -8.14 1.90
C LEU A 32 12.38 -7.58 0.49
N VAL A 33 12.40 -6.26 0.36
CA VAL A 33 12.68 -5.57 -0.91
C VAL A 33 14.03 -4.86 -0.80
N ILE A 34 15.01 -5.31 -1.58
CA ILE A 34 16.33 -4.67 -1.69
C ILE A 34 16.29 -3.74 -2.89
N ALA A 35 16.62 -2.46 -2.69
CA ALA A 35 16.65 -1.52 -3.80
C ALA A 35 17.67 -0.38 -3.56
N GLY A 36 18.31 0.09 -4.63
CA GLY A 36 19.30 1.18 -4.61
C GLY A 36 18.67 2.57 -4.46
N ALA A 37 19.48 3.63 -4.33
CA ALA A 37 18.99 5.01 -4.37
C ALA A 37 18.23 5.28 -5.68
N GLY A 38 17.20 6.13 -5.66
CA GLY A 38 16.42 6.48 -6.86
C GLY A 38 15.49 5.40 -7.44
N SER A 39 15.55 4.15 -6.97
CA SER A 39 14.76 3.00 -7.45
C SER A 39 13.24 3.05 -7.18
N GLY A 40 12.74 4.14 -6.59
CA GLY A 40 11.31 4.30 -6.31
C GLY A 40 10.78 3.57 -5.07
N LYS A 41 11.63 3.17 -4.09
CA LYS A 41 11.22 2.51 -2.83
C LYS A 41 9.98 3.11 -2.17
N THR A 42 9.97 4.44 -2.01
CA THR A 42 8.85 5.18 -1.41
C THR A 42 7.59 5.09 -2.27
N ASN A 43 7.74 5.08 -3.60
CA ASN A 43 6.62 4.91 -4.52
C ASN A 43 6.04 3.50 -4.39
N THR A 44 6.89 2.47 -4.42
CA THR A 44 6.47 1.08 -4.22
C THR A 44 5.69 0.89 -2.92
N LEU A 45 6.16 1.46 -1.80
CA LEU A 45 5.46 1.40 -0.52
C LEU A 45 4.08 2.10 -0.56
N ALA A 46 3.99 3.29 -1.16
CA ALA A 46 2.71 4.00 -1.29
C ALA A 46 1.70 3.19 -2.11
N HIS A 47 2.14 2.60 -3.22
CA HIS A 47 1.31 1.75 -4.07
C HIS A 47 0.92 0.45 -3.36
N ARG A 48 1.81 -0.14 -2.55
CA ARG A 48 1.52 -1.33 -1.74
C ARG A 48 0.41 -1.06 -0.74
N VAL A 49 0.49 0.05 0.00
CA VAL A 49 -0.56 0.45 0.94
C VAL A 49 -1.88 0.68 0.22
N ALA A 50 -1.86 1.42 -0.90
CA ALA A 50 -3.06 1.63 -1.72
C ALA A 50 -3.66 0.30 -2.22
N HIS A 51 -2.81 -0.65 -2.65
CA HIS A 51 -3.22 -1.96 -3.12
C HIS A 51 -3.89 -2.78 -2.00
N LEU A 52 -3.31 -2.82 -0.80
CA LEU A 52 -3.91 -3.50 0.35
C LEU A 52 -5.29 -2.90 0.69
N LEU A 53 -5.41 -1.57 0.68
CA LEU A 53 -6.67 -0.88 0.96
C LEU A 53 -7.75 -1.10 -0.11
N VAL A 54 -7.36 -1.16 -1.39
CA VAL A 54 -8.28 -1.45 -2.49
C VAL A 54 -8.80 -2.90 -2.40
N ASN A 55 -7.94 -3.82 -1.96
CA ASN A 55 -8.30 -5.22 -1.72
C ASN A 55 -8.97 -5.48 -0.37
N GLY A 56 -9.41 -4.43 0.33
CA GLY A 56 -10.28 -4.55 1.51
C GLY A 56 -9.56 -4.64 2.86
N ALA A 57 -8.24 -4.44 2.91
CA ALA A 57 -7.54 -4.34 4.19
C ALA A 57 -8.08 -3.14 5.01
N ASP A 58 -8.31 -3.34 6.31
CA ASP A 58 -8.64 -2.25 7.23
C ASP A 58 -7.40 -1.39 7.44
N ALA A 59 -7.47 -0.09 7.11
CA ALA A 59 -6.34 0.83 7.27
C ALA A 59 -5.82 0.88 8.72
N ARG A 60 -6.68 0.63 9.72
CA ARG A 60 -6.29 0.59 11.13
C ARG A 60 -5.38 -0.59 11.48
N ARG A 61 -5.29 -1.59 10.59
CA ARG A 61 -4.42 -2.77 10.73
C ARG A 61 -3.11 -2.63 9.94
N ILE A 62 -2.88 -1.49 9.28
CA ILE A 62 -1.66 -1.23 8.50
C ILE A 62 -0.79 -0.24 9.28
N LEU A 63 0.39 -0.69 9.71
CA LEU A 63 1.42 0.16 10.29
C LEU A 63 2.49 0.45 9.23
N LEU A 64 2.72 1.73 8.96
CA LEU A 64 3.80 2.20 8.11
C LEU A 64 4.78 3.02 8.96
N MET A 65 6.06 2.67 8.89
CA MET A 65 7.12 3.33 9.67
C MET A 65 8.21 3.86 8.75
N THR A 66 8.77 5.02 9.10
CA THR A 66 9.86 5.67 8.38
C THR A 66 10.78 6.35 9.38
N PHE A 67 12.00 6.69 8.95
CA PHE A 67 12.97 7.34 9.83
C PHE A 67 12.62 8.80 10.18
N SER A 68 11.77 9.47 9.40
CA SER A 68 11.45 10.89 9.62
C SER A 68 9.96 11.20 9.52
N ARG A 69 9.50 12.17 10.33
CA ARG A 69 8.11 12.66 10.28
C ARG A 69 7.71 13.15 8.89
N ARG A 70 8.60 13.86 8.19
CA ARG A 70 8.35 14.36 6.83
C ARG A 70 8.12 13.21 5.84
N ALA A 71 8.92 12.15 5.92
CA ALA A 71 8.74 10.98 5.05
C ALA A 71 7.43 10.24 5.35
N ALA A 72 7.06 10.12 6.63
CA ALA A 72 5.78 9.54 7.03
C ALA A 72 4.60 10.34 6.47
N THR A 73 4.59 11.67 6.62
CA THR A 73 3.52 12.54 6.08
C THR A 73 3.42 12.42 4.56
N GLU A 74 4.54 12.43 3.85
CA GLU A 74 4.55 12.33 2.39
C GLU A 74 4.03 10.96 1.91
N LEU A 75 4.43 9.86 2.57
CA LEU A 75 3.94 8.53 2.23
C LEU A 75 2.43 8.39 2.46
N THR A 76 1.91 8.91 3.57
CA THR A 76 0.47 8.94 3.86
C THR A 76 -0.31 9.74 2.82
N ARG A 77 0.21 10.90 2.41
CA ARG A 77 -0.41 11.74 1.38
C ARG A 77 -0.46 11.01 0.04
N ARG A 78 0.63 10.35 -0.36
CA ARG A 78 0.71 9.60 -1.62
C ARG A 78 -0.24 8.40 -1.63
N SER A 79 -0.21 7.56 -0.61
CA SER A 79 -1.09 6.37 -0.53
C SER A 79 -2.57 6.76 -0.56
N SER A 80 -2.94 7.85 0.11
CA SER A 80 -4.31 8.37 0.09
C SER A 80 -4.72 8.89 -1.30
N GLY A 81 -3.82 9.60 -1.98
CA GLY A 81 -4.07 10.13 -3.34
C GLY A 81 -4.19 9.04 -4.42
N LEU A 82 -3.60 7.87 -4.19
CA LEU A 82 -3.70 6.73 -5.11
C LEU A 82 -5.06 5.99 -5.01
N ARG A 83 -5.85 6.26 -3.96
CA ARG A 83 -7.15 5.61 -3.73
C ARG A 83 -8.28 6.42 -4.37
N ARG A 84 -9.09 5.80 -5.23
CA ARG A 84 -10.27 6.43 -5.85
C ARG A 84 -11.45 6.69 -4.89
N ARG A 85 -11.44 6.09 -3.70
CA ARG A 85 -12.47 6.31 -2.66
C ARG A 85 -11.85 7.01 -1.44
N PRO A 86 -12.52 7.99 -0.82
CA PRO A 86 -12.12 8.51 0.48
C PRO A 86 -12.21 7.40 1.55
N TRP A 87 -11.26 7.39 2.48
CA TRP A 87 -11.31 6.50 3.64
C TRP A 87 -12.55 6.84 4.47
N ALA A 88 -13.49 5.89 4.58
CA ALA A 88 -14.62 5.99 5.49
C ALA A 88 -14.36 5.02 6.65
N PRO A 89 -14.23 5.49 7.89
CA PRO A 89 -14.10 4.60 9.02
C PRO A 89 -15.35 3.73 9.10
N ARG A 90 -15.19 2.40 8.99
CA ARG A 90 -16.28 1.48 9.35
C ARG A 90 -16.60 1.71 10.82
N SER A 91 -17.85 2.06 11.12
CA SER A 91 -18.35 2.15 12.48
C SER A 91 -17.96 0.87 13.24
N PRO A 92 -17.50 0.96 14.49
CA PRO A 92 -17.24 -0.24 15.29
C PRO A 92 -18.51 -1.09 15.36
N PRO A 93 -18.39 -2.43 15.48
CA PRO A 93 -19.55 -3.28 15.70
C PRO A 93 -20.29 -2.73 16.94
N ARG A 94 -21.57 -2.38 16.76
CA ARG A 94 -22.44 -2.18 17.92
C ARG A 94 -22.56 -3.55 18.60
N SER A 95 -22.24 -3.54 19.89
CA SER A 95 -22.39 -4.64 20.85
C SER A 95 -23.67 -5.43 20.68
#